data_AF-A0A4R6B2S6-F1
#
_entry.id   AF-A0A4R6B2S6-F1
#
_cell.length_a   1.000
_cell.length_b   1.000
_cell.length_c   1.000
_cell.angle_alpha   90.00
_cell.angle_beta   90.00
_cell.angle_gamma   90.00
#
_symmetry.space_group_name_H-M   'P 1'
#
loop_
_entity.id
_entity.type
_entity.pdbx_description
1 polymer ?
#
loop_
_entity_poly.entity_id
_entity_poly.type
_entity_poly.pdbx_seq_one_letter_code
_entity_poly.pdbx_strand_id
1 'polypeptide(L)'
;MSNIAGKAYAMNVVTPSKPWLTWVNRLIFMVARGVPSVLSGLMGLSLIHFARWVLIKPSQWPDLGQGKETLRNDYMLFCSNFNGTWDQYIDAFSDGIPNGLDLFWYTATKYPQSIPVATFKNYITHNQVFTDYYYNATPGSAQRDVKSAMQVNRAISELAQAHATQSPEEFAKTYQKHLLKVQNCLGEPGFGPVASLDTERADMNRMRAVQNMATVFDYERG
;
A
#
# COMPACT_ATOMS: atom_id res chain seq x y z
N MET A 1 -17.63 -0.93 7.74
CA MET A 1 -17.13 0.28 7.05
C MET A 1 -15.88 -0.10 6.27
N SER A 2 -15.51 0.65 5.23
CA SER A 2 -14.41 0.26 4.35
C SER A 2 -13.05 0.56 4.98
N ASN A 3 -12.03 -0.24 4.62
CA ASN A 3 -10.62 0.06 4.87
C ASN A 3 -10.11 1.30 4.11
N ILE A 4 -11.00 2.21 3.70
CA ILE A 4 -10.75 3.27 2.73
C ILE A 4 -11.09 4.60 3.39
N ALA A 5 -10.17 5.56 3.30
CA ALA A 5 -10.36 6.95 3.68
C ALA A 5 -9.97 7.86 2.50
N GLY A 6 -10.95 8.18 1.66
CA GLY A 6 -10.74 8.97 0.44
C GLY A 6 -9.83 8.25 -0.57
N LYS A 7 -8.59 8.73 -0.73
CA LYS A 7 -7.57 8.12 -1.61
C LYS A 7 -6.71 7.05 -0.95
N ALA A 8 -6.83 6.86 0.37
CA ALA A 8 -5.97 5.95 1.12
C ALA A 8 -6.69 4.64 1.47
N TYR A 9 -5.99 3.52 1.38
CA TYR A 9 -6.40 2.20 1.84
C TYR A 9 -5.53 1.77 3.02
N ALA A 10 -6.14 1.17 4.04
CA ALA A 10 -5.46 0.54 5.16
C ALA A 10 -5.52 -0.99 5.05
N MET A 11 -4.36 -1.64 5.00
CA MET A 11 -4.27 -3.10 4.95
C MET A 11 -3.60 -3.62 6.21
N ASN A 12 -4.25 -4.59 6.85
CA ASN A 12 -3.71 -5.32 8.00
C ASN A 12 -3.70 -6.81 7.67
N VAL A 13 -2.54 -7.44 7.74
CA VAL A 13 -2.37 -8.87 7.44
C VAL A 13 -1.71 -9.53 8.63
N VAL A 14 -2.35 -10.57 9.17
CA VAL A 14 -1.84 -11.32 10.32
C VAL A 14 -1.50 -12.72 9.86
N THR A 15 -0.21 -13.04 9.77
CA THR A 15 0.25 -14.37 9.34
C THR A 15 0.88 -15.15 10.48
N PRO A 16 0.58 -16.46 10.64
CA PRO A 16 1.28 -17.31 11.57
C PRO A 16 2.72 -17.55 11.10
N SER A 17 3.69 -17.37 11.98
CA SER A 17 5.12 -17.59 11.75
C SER A 17 5.64 -18.73 12.62
N LYS A 18 6.58 -19.51 12.08
CA LYS A 18 7.22 -20.62 12.79
C LYS A 18 8.06 -20.10 13.97
N PRO A 19 7.75 -20.43 15.24
CA PRO A 19 8.44 -19.86 16.41
C PRO A 19 9.96 -20.10 16.41
N TRP A 20 10.40 -21.26 15.93
CA TRP A 20 11.81 -21.64 15.87
C TRP A 20 12.62 -20.86 14.82
N LEU A 21 11.95 -20.17 13.88
CA LEU A 21 12.56 -19.30 12.88
C LEU A 21 12.41 -17.80 13.19
N THR A 22 11.69 -17.41 14.23
CA THR A 22 11.42 -15.99 14.53
C THR A 22 12.70 -15.16 14.70
N TRP A 23 13.78 -15.77 15.20
CA TRP A 23 15.07 -15.09 15.31
C TRP A 23 15.66 -14.69 13.94
N VAL A 24 15.42 -15.47 12.89
CA VAL A 24 15.83 -15.16 11.51
C VAL A 24 15.11 -13.90 11.03
N ASN A 25 13.79 -13.83 11.21
CA ASN A 25 13.03 -12.63 10.87
C ASN A 25 13.50 -11.39 11.65
N ARG A 26 13.83 -11.55 12.94
CA ARG A 26 14.40 -10.44 13.73
C ARG A 26 15.73 -9.95 13.15
N LEU A 27 16.59 -10.86 12.71
CA LEU A 27 17.86 -10.51 12.06
C LEU A 27 17.61 -9.80 10.72
N ILE A 28 16.72 -10.33 9.89
CA ILE A 28 16.30 -9.72 8.61
C ILE A 28 15.82 -8.28 8.85
N PHE A 29 14.91 -8.06 9.81
CA PHE A 29 14.42 -6.71 10.13
C PHE A 29 15.48 -5.80 10.76
N MET A 30 16.48 -6.35 11.46
CA MET A 30 17.60 -5.57 11.97
C MET A 30 18.47 -5.08 10.81
N VAL A 31 18.83 -5.95 9.87
CA VAL A 31 19.62 -5.62 8.68
C VAL A 31 18.87 -4.66 7.77
N ALA A 32 17.60 -4.94 7.45
CA ALA A 32 16.79 -4.08 6.58
C ALA A 32 16.63 -2.66 7.14
N ARG A 33 16.62 -2.47 8.47
CA ARG A 33 16.63 -1.15 9.10
C ARG A 33 17.98 -0.44 9.00
N GLY A 34 19.09 -1.17 9.00
CA GLY A 34 20.44 -0.62 8.89
C GLY A 34 20.90 -0.38 7.45
N VAL A 35 20.25 -1.02 6.46
CA VAL A 35 20.67 -0.99 5.06
C VAL A 35 19.48 -0.57 4.16
N PRO A 36 19.28 0.74 3.93
CA PRO A 36 18.13 1.26 3.19
C PRO A 36 17.98 0.73 1.76
N SER A 37 19.07 0.27 1.12
CA SER A 37 19.02 -0.28 -0.23
C SER A 37 18.20 -1.57 -0.34
N VAL A 38 18.04 -2.31 0.76
CA VAL A 38 17.16 -3.50 0.84
C VAL A 38 15.69 -3.13 0.60
N LEU A 39 15.32 -1.88 0.87
CA LEU A 39 13.96 -1.35 0.69
C LEU A 39 13.86 -0.42 -0.54
N SER A 40 14.90 -0.34 -1.37
CA SER A 40 14.98 0.65 -2.47
C SER A 40 13.84 0.52 -3.48
N GLY A 41 13.44 -0.71 -3.83
CA GLY A 41 12.30 -0.95 -4.73
C GLY A 41 10.95 -0.48 -4.17
N LEU A 42 10.77 -0.47 -2.84
CA LEU A 42 9.56 0.07 -2.19
C LEU A 42 9.46 1.59 -2.33
N MET A 43 10.60 2.29 -2.34
CA MET A 43 10.61 3.75 -2.47
C MET A 43 10.20 4.21 -3.88
N GLY A 44 10.46 3.39 -4.90
CA GLY A 44 10.14 3.71 -6.30
C GLY A 44 8.64 3.77 -6.60
N LEU A 45 7.82 3.01 -5.86
CA LEU A 45 6.37 2.95 -6.09
C LEU A 45 5.65 4.24 -5.65
N SER A 46 6.22 5.03 -4.73
CA SER A 46 5.72 6.33 -4.23
C SER A 46 4.27 6.38 -3.71
N LEU A 47 3.56 5.26 -3.70
CA LEU A 47 2.16 5.12 -3.31
C LEU A 47 1.97 4.75 -1.82
N ILE A 48 3.03 4.33 -1.14
CA ILE A 48 3.00 3.88 0.26
C ILE A 48 3.17 5.09 1.18
N HIS A 49 2.25 5.27 2.12
CA HIS A 49 2.34 6.27 3.20
C HIS A 49 3.12 5.70 4.38
N PHE A 50 2.82 4.44 4.70
CA PHE A 50 3.32 3.77 5.87
C PHE A 50 3.31 2.27 5.63
N ALA A 51 4.35 1.58 6.06
CA ALA A 51 4.41 0.13 6.08
C ALA A 51 5.17 -0.31 7.34
N ARG A 52 4.63 -1.30 8.06
CA ARG A 52 5.24 -1.80 9.30
C ARG A 52 5.00 -3.29 9.47
N TRP A 53 6.08 -3.97 9.83
CA TRP A 53 6.07 -5.36 10.28
C TRP A 53 6.24 -5.40 11.79
N VAL A 54 5.43 -6.21 12.45
CA VAL A 54 5.46 -6.43 13.90
C VAL A 54 5.44 -7.92 14.16
N LEU A 55 6.41 -8.40 14.94
CA LEU A 55 6.43 -9.79 15.42
C LEU A 55 5.79 -9.86 16.80
N ILE A 56 4.83 -10.76 16.96
CA ILE A 56 4.02 -10.94 18.17
C ILE A 56 4.18 -12.39 18.62
N LYS A 57 4.80 -12.60 19.78
CA LYS A 57 4.89 -13.92 20.41
C LYS A 57 3.59 -14.26 21.15
N PRO A 58 3.28 -15.55 21.40
CA PRO A 58 2.14 -15.98 22.20
C PRO A 58 1.97 -15.21 23.51
N SER A 59 3.06 -14.96 24.24
CA SER A 59 3.03 -14.25 25.53
C SER A 59 2.78 -12.74 25.43
N GLN A 60 2.79 -12.16 24.23
CA GLN A 60 2.61 -10.73 23.99
C GLN A 60 1.18 -10.36 23.59
N TRP A 61 0.30 -11.35 23.41
CA TRP A 61 -1.09 -11.10 23.13
C TRP A 61 -1.81 -10.54 24.36
N PRO A 62 -2.66 -9.52 24.19
CA PRO A 62 -3.36 -8.89 25.30
C PRO A 62 -4.43 -9.82 25.88
N ASP A 63 -4.54 -9.82 27.20
CA ASP A 63 -5.69 -10.36 27.93
C ASP A 63 -6.56 -9.17 28.37
N LEU A 64 -7.69 -8.99 27.69
CA LEU A 64 -8.67 -7.92 27.92
C LEU A 64 -9.83 -8.40 28.80
N GLY A 65 -9.67 -9.52 29.51
CA GLY A 65 -10.70 -10.17 30.32
C GLY A 65 -11.30 -11.43 29.69
N GLN A 66 -10.87 -11.79 28.48
CA GLN A 66 -11.23 -13.06 27.82
C GLN A 66 -10.36 -14.25 28.26
N GLY A 67 -9.28 -13.99 29.01
CA GLY A 67 -8.27 -14.97 29.37
C GLY A 67 -7.13 -15.04 28.36
N LYS A 68 -6.03 -15.70 28.73
CA LYS A 68 -4.86 -15.86 27.86
C LYS A 68 -5.12 -16.81 26.71
N GLU A 69 -4.81 -16.35 25.50
CA GLU A 69 -4.87 -17.17 24.28
C GLU A 69 -3.86 -18.33 24.32
N THR A 70 -4.29 -19.50 23.87
CA THR A 70 -3.41 -20.67 23.72
C THR A 70 -2.94 -20.79 22.28
N LEU A 71 -1.81 -20.15 21.97
CA LEU A 71 -1.28 -20.06 20.61
C LEU A 71 -0.06 -20.96 20.40
N ARG A 72 -0.01 -21.65 19.25
CA ARG A 72 1.11 -22.52 18.85
C ARG A 72 2.19 -21.81 18.04
N ASN A 73 1.86 -20.67 17.43
CA ASN A 73 2.73 -19.93 16.52
C ASN A 73 3.06 -18.55 17.09
N ASP A 74 4.20 -18.01 16.65
CA ASP A 74 4.39 -16.56 16.66
C ASP A 74 3.57 -15.98 15.51
N TYR A 75 3.31 -14.68 15.52
CA TYR A 75 2.53 -14.02 14.49
C TYR A 75 3.26 -12.81 13.95
N MET A 76 3.11 -12.57 12.65
CA MET A 76 3.56 -11.35 12.01
C MET A 76 2.35 -10.52 11.62
N LEU A 77 2.25 -9.33 12.19
CA LEU A 77 1.32 -8.30 11.77
C LEU A 77 2.03 -7.38 10.78
N PHE A 78 1.50 -7.32 9.57
CA PHE A 78 1.87 -6.34 8.58
C PHE A 78 0.76 -5.29 8.47
N CYS A 79 1.11 -4.02 8.68
CA CYS A 79 0.23 -2.89 8.48
C CYS A 79 0.76 -2.04 7.32
N SER A 80 -0.10 -1.67 6.38
CA SER A 80 0.27 -0.74 5.32
C SER A 80 -0.86 0.25 5.00
N ASN A 81 -0.50 1.51 4.83
CA ASN A 81 -1.38 2.56 4.33
C ASN A 81 -0.84 3.05 2.99
N PHE A 82 -1.68 3.08 1.97
CA PHE A 82 -1.24 3.40 0.60
C PHE A 82 -2.34 4.04 -0.25
N ASN A 83 -1.96 4.57 -1.40
CA ASN A 83 -2.87 5.06 -2.43
C ASN A 83 -3.08 4.03 -3.55
N GLY A 84 -4.29 4.00 -4.10
CA GLY A 84 -4.69 3.04 -5.12
C GLY A 84 -5.60 1.94 -4.56
N THR A 85 -5.95 0.97 -5.40
CA THR A 85 -6.76 -0.17 -4.96
C THR A 85 -5.93 -1.29 -4.35
N TRP A 86 -6.61 -2.19 -3.63
CA TRP A 86 -5.97 -3.36 -3.04
C TRP A 86 -5.25 -4.19 -4.11
N ASP A 87 -5.88 -4.44 -5.27
CA ASP A 87 -5.27 -5.19 -6.36
C ASP A 87 -4.03 -4.49 -6.92
N GLN A 88 -4.14 -3.20 -7.26
CA GLN A 88 -3.02 -2.41 -7.77
C GLN A 88 -1.83 -2.43 -6.81
N TYR A 89 -2.10 -2.39 -5.52
CA TYR A 89 -1.08 -2.48 -4.50
C TYR A 89 -0.41 -3.86 -4.49
N ILE A 90 -1.18 -4.95 -4.40
CA ILE A 90 -0.60 -6.30 -4.36
C ILE A 90 0.17 -6.61 -5.66
N ASP A 91 -0.36 -6.19 -6.82
CA ASP A 91 0.30 -6.34 -8.12
C ASP A 91 1.62 -5.54 -8.16
N ALA A 92 1.60 -4.26 -7.77
CA ALA A 92 2.81 -3.43 -7.72
C ALA A 92 3.90 -4.00 -6.80
N PHE A 93 3.51 -4.68 -5.73
CA PHE A 93 4.44 -5.35 -4.82
C PHE A 93 4.99 -6.66 -5.41
N SER A 94 4.12 -7.48 -6.00
CA SER A 94 4.53 -8.73 -6.67
C SER A 94 5.49 -8.46 -7.82
N ASP A 95 5.23 -7.41 -8.61
CA ASP A 95 6.04 -7.09 -9.78
C ASP A 95 7.29 -6.27 -9.43
N GLY A 96 7.16 -5.31 -8.51
CA GLY A 96 8.22 -4.35 -8.21
C GLY A 96 9.29 -4.86 -7.24
N ILE A 97 8.92 -5.72 -6.27
CA ILE A 97 9.83 -6.17 -5.20
C ILE A 97 9.57 -7.62 -4.71
N PRO A 98 9.45 -8.62 -5.60
CA PRO A 98 9.10 -9.99 -5.20
C PRO A 98 10.07 -10.57 -4.16
N ASN A 99 11.38 -10.39 -4.37
CA ASN A 99 12.42 -10.85 -3.45
C ASN A 99 12.33 -10.19 -2.05
N GLY A 100 11.90 -8.92 -1.99
CA GLY A 100 11.74 -8.20 -0.73
C GLY A 100 10.56 -8.73 0.09
N LEU A 101 9.44 -9.02 -0.57
CA LEU A 101 8.29 -9.67 0.07
C LEU A 101 8.64 -11.07 0.57
N ASP A 102 9.29 -11.87 -0.27
CA ASP A 102 9.67 -13.22 0.09
C ASP A 102 10.64 -13.26 1.27
N LEU A 103 11.52 -12.27 1.36
CA LEU A 103 12.42 -12.09 2.49
C LEU A 103 11.63 -11.83 3.80
N PHE A 104 10.64 -10.93 3.79
CA PHE A 104 9.90 -10.58 5.00
C PHE A 104 8.86 -11.64 5.42
N TRP A 105 8.29 -12.38 4.48
CA TRP A 105 7.37 -13.49 4.76
C TRP A 105 8.06 -14.87 4.82
N TYR A 106 9.39 -14.91 4.80
CA TYR A 106 10.17 -16.16 4.74
C TYR A 106 9.75 -17.19 5.81
N THR A 107 9.45 -16.75 7.03
CA THR A 107 9.07 -17.64 8.13
C THR A 107 7.57 -17.85 8.27
N ALA A 108 6.77 -17.18 7.44
CA ALA A 108 5.32 -17.27 7.46
C ALA A 108 4.86 -18.65 6.97
N THR A 109 3.89 -19.20 7.70
CA THR A 109 3.37 -20.54 7.45
C THR A 109 2.51 -20.53 6.20
N LYS A 110 2.73 -21.51 5.31
CA LYS A 110 2.03 -21.65 4.02
C LYS A 110 2.13 -20.44 3.09
N TYR A 111 3.12 -19.57 3.28
CA TYR A 111 3.36 -18.48 2.35
C TYR A 111 3.73 -19.03 0.96
N PRO A 112 3.00 -18.66 -0.10
CA PRO A 112 3.14 -19.27 -1.43
C PRO A 112 4.22 -18.62 -2.30
N GLN A 113 5.07 -17.74 -1.74
CA GLN A 113 5.88 -16.77 -2.47
C GLN A 113 5.04 -15.65 -3.09
N SER A 114 5.70 -14.56 -3.47
CA SER A 114 5.09 -13.38 -4.07
C SER A 114 4.64 -13.63 -5.51
N ILE A 115 5.31 -14.56 -6.20
CA ILE A 115 5.01 -14.98 -7.57
C ILE A 115 4.70 -16.49 -7.55
N PRO A 116 3.59 -16.96 -8.16
CA PRO A 116 2.60 -16.20 -8.94
C PRO A 116 1.68 -15.30 -8.09
N VAL A 117 1.32 -14.13 -8.64
CA VAL A 117 0.53 -13.11 -7.93
C VAL A 117 -0.85 -13.61 -7.49
N ALA A 118 -1.50 -14.49 -8.25
CA ALA A 118 -2.82 -15.02 -7.91
C ALA A 118 -2.81 -15.82 -6.59
N THR A 119 -1.81 -16.68 -6.39
CA THR A 119 -1.65 -17.43 -5.14
C THR A 119 -1.29 -16.52 -3.98
N PHE A 120 -0.48 -15.49 -4.24
CA PHE A 120 -0.13 -14.49 -3.24
C PHE A 120 -1.36 -13.67 -2.80
N LYS A 121 -2.17 -13.18 -3.74
CA LYS A 121 -3.45 -12.51 -3.47
C LYS A 121 -4.36 -13.36 -2.61
N ASN A 122 -4.55 -14.64 -2.94
CA ASN A 122 -5.35 -15.56 -2.14
C ASN A 122 -4.83 -15.70 -0.71
N TYR A 123 -3.51 -15.79 -0.55
CA TYR A 123 -2.89 -15.86 0.77
C TYR A 123 -3.11 -14.58 1.58
N ILE A 124 -2.93 -13.40 0.98
CA ILE A 124 -3.17 -12.12 1.65
C ILE A 124 -4.64 -11.98 2.04
N THR A 125 -5.57 -12.25 1.12
CA THR A 125 -7.02 -12.20 1.39
C THR A 125 -7.40 -13.08 2.57
N HIS A 126 -6.85 -14.30 2.66
CA HIS A 126 -7.13 -15.22 3.76
C HIS A 126 -6.61 -14.75 5.12
N ASN A 127 -5.49 -14.01 5.13
CA ASN A 127 -4.84 -13.55 6.36
C ASN A 127 -5.15 -12.07 6.68
N GLN A 128 -5.94 -11.40 5.85
CA GLN A 128 -6.27 -9.99 6.03
C GLN A 128 -7.36 -9.82 7.09
N VAL A 129 -7.14 -8.85 7.98
CA VAL A 129 -8.13 -8.41 8.96
C VAL A 129 -8.62 -7.03 8.53
N PHE A 130 -9.94 -6.90 8.32
CA PHE A 130 -10.55 -5.61 8.01
C PHE A 130 -10.61 -4.73 9.24
N THR A 131 -10.48 -3.44 9.03
CA THR A 131 -10.48 -2.44 10.09
C THR A 131 -11.91 -2.01 10.38
N ASP A 132 -12.32 -2.00 11.64
CA ASP A 132 -13.63 -1.46 12.04
C ASP A 132 -13.70 0.06 11.88
N TYR A 133 -12.58 0.75 12.17
CA TYR A 133 -12.41 2.19 12.01
C TYR A 133 -11.00 2.56 11.55
N TYR A 134 -10.89 3.21 10.38
CA TYR A 134 -9.62 3.70 9.85
C TYR A 134 -9.50 5.23 9.99
N TYR A 135 -8.66 5.67 10.93
CA TYR A 135 -8.30 7.08 11.07
C TYR A 135 -7.22 7.47 10.05
N ASN A 136 -7.49 8.55 9.31
CA ASN A 136 -6.52 9.21 8.45
C ASN A 136 -6.58 10.73 8.70
N ALA A 137 -5.44 11.34 9.00
CA ALA A 137 -5.35 12.77 9.31
C ALA A 137 -5.56 13.67 8.08
N THR A 138 -5.35 13.14 6.87
CA THR A 138 -5.54 13.85 5.60
C THR A 138 -6.45 13.01 4.69
N PRO A 139 -7.73 12.82 5.06
CA PRO A 139 -8.64 12.00 4.27
C PRO A 139 -8.81 12.63 2.89
N GLY A 140 -8.68 11.80 1.86
CA GLY A 140 -8.79 12.24 0.47
C GLY A 140 -7.55 12.88 -0.14
N SER A 141 -6.43 12.94 0.59
CA SER A 141 -5.13 13.31 0.02
C SER A 141 -4.27 12.07 -0.20
N ALA A 142 -3.68 11.96 -1.40
CA ALA A 142 -2.61 11.03 -1.68
C ALA A 142 -1.29 11.52 -1.06
N GLN A 143 -0.29 10.64 -0.98
CA GLN A 143 1.06 10.99 -0.50
C GLN A 143 1.63 12.16 -1.31
N ARG A 144 1.41 12.10 -2.62
CA ARG A 144 1.82 13.12 -3.58
C ARG A 144 1.08 14.43 -3.34
N ASP A 145 -0.22 14.40 -3.06
CA ASP A 145 -1.00 15.60 -2.75
C ASP A 145 -0.44 16.32 -1.52
N VAL A 146 -0.11 15.58 -0.46
CA VAL A 146 0.50 16.15 0.76
C VAL A 146 1.86 16.79 0.45
N LYS A 147 2.74 16.09 -0.28
CA LYS A 147 4.05 16.62 -0.68
C LYS A 147 3.91 17.86 -1.58
N SER A 148 2.97 17.84 -2.51
CA SER A 148 2.67 18.96 -3.40
C SER A 148 2.13 20.16 -2.64
N ALA A 149 1.23 19.96 -1.67
CA ALA A 149 0.72 21.01 -0.81
C ALA A 149 1.85 21.68 0.00
N MET A 150 2.81 20.91 0.51
CA MET A 150 4.00 21.47 1.17
C MET A 150 4.86 22.34 0.23
N GLN A 151 5.00 21.93 -1.04
CA GLN A 151 5.72 22.73 -2.04
C GLN A 151 5.00 24.04 -2.37
N VAL A 152 3.67 23.99 -2.52
CA VAL A 152 2.83 25.17 -2.72
C VAL A 152 2.92 26.12 -1.52
N ASN A 153 2.82 25.58 -0.29
CA ASN A 153 2.94 26.38 0.94
C ASN A 153 4.29 27.10 1.04
N ARG A 154 5.40 26.42 0.70
CA ARG A 154 6.72 27.04 0.63
C ARG A 154 6.75 28.16 -0.42
N ALA A 155 6.23 27.92 -1.62
CA ALA A 155 6.19 28.94 -2.67
C ALA A 155 5.35 30.17 -2.27
N ILE A 156 4.20 29.97 -1.60
CA ILE A 156 3.39 31.08 -1.06
C ILE A 156 4.17 31.86 -0.01
N SER A 157 4.90 31.18 0.88
CA SER A 157 5.71 31.84 1.92
C SER A 157 6.83 32.69 1.30
N GLU A 158 7.51 32.15 0.28
CA GLU A 158 8.55 32.87 -0.49
C GLU A 158 7.95 34.08 -1.23
N LEU A 159 6.76 33.92 -1.83
CA LEU A 159 6.05 35.02 -2.49
C LEU A 159 5.61 36.12 -1.51
N ALA A 160 5.15 35.76 -0.31
CA ALA A 160 4.78 36.73 0.71
C ALA A 160 5.98 37.60 1.14
N GLN A 161 7.18 36.99 1.27
CA GLN A 161 8.42 37.72 1.57
C GLN A 161 8.85 38.62 0.41
N ALA A 162 8.75 38.13 -0.83
CA ALA A 162 9.06 38.90 -2.02
C ALA A 162 8.12 40.11 -2.16
N HIS A 163 6.81 39.92 -1.97
CA HIS A 163 5.81 40.98 -2.02
C HIS A 163 6.08 42.10 -1.00
N ALA A 164 6.68 41.79 0.15
CA ALA A 164 7.00 42.77 1.18
C ALA A 164 8.18 43.69 0.83
N THR A 165 9.02 43.31 -0.15
CA THR A 165 10.29 44.00 -0.43
C THR A 165 10.48 44.43 -1.88
N GLN A 166 9.78 43.80 -2.83
CA GLN A 166 9.92 44.04 -4.27
C GLN A 166 8.95 45.10 -4.81
N SER A 167 9.33 45.75 -5.91
CA SER A 167 8.37 46.57 -6.68
C SER A 167 7.27 45.71 -7.31
N PRO A 168 6.13 46.28 -7.72
CA PRO A 168 5.08 45.53 -8.42
C PRO A 168 5.57 44.77 -9.66
N GLU A 169 6.46 45.37 -10.46
CA GLU A 169 7.02 44.78 -11.68
C GLU A 169 7.97 43.62 -11.39
N GLU A 170 8.77 43.75 -10.33
CA GLU A 170 9.67 42.70 -9.85
C GLU A 170 8.88 41.53 -9.26
N PHE A 171 7.87 41.84 -8.44
CA PHE A 171 6.98 40.85 -7.86
C PHE A 171 6.23 40.07 -8.92
N ALA A 172 5.74 40.72 -10.00
CA ALA A 172 5.06 40.02 -11.09
C ALA A 172 5.95 38.94 -11.74
N LYS A 173 7.25 39.23 -11.95
CA LYS A 173 8.22 38.25 -12.47
C LYS A 173 8.46 37.11 -11.48
N THR A 174 8.61 37.44 -10.20
CA THR A 174 8.77 36.45 -9.12
C THR A 174 7.55 35.53 -9.04
N TYR A 175 6.35 36.11 -9.03
CA TYR A 175 5.08 35.39 -9.04
C TYR A 175 4.99 34.40 -10.19
N GLN A 176 5.24 34.84 -11.43
CA GLN A 176 5.20 33.98 -12.60
C GLN A 176 6.18 32.80 -12.48
N LYS A 177 7.40 33.05 -11.99
CA LYS A 177 8.40 32.00 -11.77
C LYS A 177 7.93 30.96 -10.74
N HIS A 178 7.38 31.39 -9.61
CA HIS A 178 6.88 30.46 -8.59
C HIS A 178 5.65 29.71 -9.06
N LEU A 179 4.70 30.37 -9.75
CA LEU A 179 3.52 29.72 -10.30
C LEU A 179 3.90 28.61 -11.28
N LEU A 180 4.82 28.88 -12.22
CA LEU A 180 5.31 27.87 -13.16
C LEU A 180 5.99 26.68 -12.46
N LYS A 181 6.68 26.93 -11.34
CA LYS A 181 7.33 25.89 -10.53
C LYS A 181 6.33 24.96 -9.85
N VAL A 182 5.20 25.50 -9.36
CA VAL A 182 4.23 24.73 -8.56
C VAL A 182 2.92 24.40 -9.29
N GLN A 183 2.77 24.76 -10.57
CA GLN A 183 1.54 24.51 -11.34
C GLN A 183 1.07 23.04 -11.32
N ASN A 184 2.01 22.09 -11.31
CA ASN A 184 1.72 20.65 -11.24
C ASN A 184 1.54 20.12 -9.80
N CYS A 185 1.48 21.01 -8.81
CA CYS A 185 1.30 20.69 -7.39
C CYS A 185 -0.08 21.10 -6.85
N LEU A 186 -0.98 21.55 -7.71
CA LEU A 186 -2.36 21.88 -7.35
C LEU A 186 -3.23 20.62 -7.44
N GLY A 187 -2.96 19.64 -6.58
CA GLY A 187 -3.69 18.37 -6.54
C GLY A 187 -5.16 18.54 -6.15
N GLU A 188 -5.96 17.51 -6.46
CA GLU A 188 -7.40 17.48 -6.18
C GLU A 188 -7.69 16.56 -4.98
N PRO A 189 -8.02 17.07 -3.79
CA PRO A 189 -8.46 16.23 -2.68
C PRO A 189 -9.80 15.54 -2.99
N GLY A 190 -10.01 14.33 -2.50
CA GLY A 190 -11.30 13.64 -2.66
C GLY A 190 -11.20 12.12 -2.64
N PHE A 191 -12.09 11.46 -3.37
CA PHE A 191 -12.02 10.01 -3.51
C PHE A 191 -10.84 9.61 -4.40
N GLY A 192 -10.21 8.46 -4.09
CA GLY A 192 -9.20 7.89 -4.98
C GLY A 192 -9.83 7.53 -6.32
N PRO A 193 -9.03 7.44 -7.40
CA PRO A 193 -9.51 6.79 -8.60
C PRO A 193 -9.98 5.39 -8.19
N VAL A 194 -11.25 5.11 -8.40
CA VAL A 194 -11.78 3.74 -8.32
C VAL A 194 -10.98 2.95 -9.35
N ALA A 195 -10.50 1.74 -9.02
CA ALA A 195 -9.91 0.86 -10.05
C ALA A 195 -10.85 0.88 -11.24
N SER A 196 -10.30 1.11 -12.44
CA SER A 196 -11.14 0.96 -13.60
C SER A 196 -11.75 -0.44 -13.55
N LEU A 197 -13.08 -0.50 -13.57
CA LEU A 197 -13.80 -1.76 -13.66
C LEU A 197 -13.53 -2.43 -15.01
N ASP A 198 -12.78 -1.80 -15.92
CA ASP A 198 -12.50 -2.33 -17.26
C ASP A 198 -11.78 -3.69 -17.20
N THR A 199 -10.84 -3.89 -16.27
CA THR A 199 -10.14 -5.18 -16.14
C THR A 199 -11.07 -6.27 -15.62
N GLU A 200 -11.84 -5.99 -14.57
CA GLU A 200 -12.84 -6.92 -14.02
C GLU A 200 -13.94 -7.23 -15.05
N ARG A 201 -14.44 -6.21 -15.75
CA ARG A 201 -15.42 -6.36 -16.83
C ARG A 201 -14.84 -7.12 -18.01
N ALA A 202 -13.58 -6.89 -18.37
CA ALA A 202 -12.91 -7.65 -19.43
C ALA A 202 -12.77 -9.12 -19.05
N ASP A 203 -12.40 -9.43 -17.81
CA ASP A 203 -12.33 -10.81 -17.32
C ASP A 203 -13.72 -11.47 -17.26
N MET A 204 -14.75 -10.76 -16.77
CA MET A 204 -16.13 -11.26 -16.79
C MET A 204 -16.64 -11.53 -18.21
N ASN A 205 -16.31 -10.65 -19.17
CA ASN A 205 -16.66 -10.83 -20.58
C ASN A 205 -15.87 -12.00 -21.20
N ARG A 206 -14.59 -12.13 -20.86
CA ARG A 206 -13.74 -13.26 -21.28
C ARG A 206 -14.28 -14.58 -20.72
N MET A 207 -14.69 -14.63 -19.45
CA MET A 207 -15.23 -15.83 -18.83
C MET A 207 -16.48 -16.34 -19.56
N ARG A 208 -17.38 -15.44 -19.98
CA ARG A 208 -18.52 -15.80 -20.84
C ARG A 208 -18.07 -16.44 -22.16
N ALA A 209 -17.07 -15.85 -22.83
CA ALA A 209 -16.56 -16.40 -24.09
C ALA A 209 -15.90 -17.78 -23.89
N VAL A 210 -15.14 -17.95 -22.81
CA VAL A 210 -14.49 -19.22 -22.46
C VAL A 210 -15.53 -20.30 -22.12
N GLN A 211 -16.56 -19.96 -21.35
CA GLN A 211 -17.67 -20.87 -21.03
C GLN A 211 -18.42 -21.31 -22.29
N ASN A 212 -18.73 -20.37 -23.18
CA ASN A 212 -19.39 -20.66 -24.45
C ASN A 212 -18.54 -21.56 -25.37
N MET A 213 -17.22 -21.33 -25.42
CA MET A 213 -16.34 -22.22 -26.17
C MET A 213 -16.22 -23.61 -25.55
N ALA A 214 -16.24 -23.71 -24.22
CA ALA A 214 -16.22 -25.01 -23.53
C ALA A 214 -17.48 -25.82 -23.82
N THR A 215 -18.67 -25.20 -23.82
CA THR A 215 -19.92 -25.90 -24.17
C THR A 215 -19.97 -26.33 -25.63
N VAL A 216 -19.43 -25.55 -26.57
CA VAL A 216 -19.30 -25.98 -27.98
C VAL A 216 -18.34 -27.17 -28.10
N PHE A 217 -17.19 -27.11 -27.43
CA PHE A 217 -16.21 -28.20 -27.44
C PHE A 217 -16.72 -29.51 -26.82
N ASP A 218 -17.58 -29.44 -25.81
CA ASP A 218 -18.19 -30.62 -25.18
C ASP A 218 -19.35 -31.17 -26.03
N TYR A 219 -20.08 -30.32 -26.76
CA TYR A 219 -21.11 -30.74 -27.73
C TYR A 219 -20.51 -31.48 -28.94
N GLU A 220 -19.35 -31.04 -29.44
CA GLU A 220 -18.68 -31.68 -30.59
C GLU A 220 -17.96 -33.00 -30.26
N ARG A 221 -17.86 -33.36 -28.97
CA ARG A 221 -17.28 -34.64 -28.51
C ARG A 221 -18.30 -35.70 -28.11
N GLY A 222 -19.59 -35.37 -28.10
CA GLY A 222 -20.70 -36.31 -27.89
C GLY A 222 -21.18 -36.94 -29.19
#